data_AF-A0A9C6XRD4-F1
#
_entry.id   AF-A0A9C6XRD4-F1
#
_cell.length_a   1.000
_cell.length_b   1.000
_cell.length_c   1.000
_cell.angle_alpha   90.00
_cell.angle_beta   90.00
_cell.angle_gamma   90.00
#
_symmetry.space_group_name_H-M   'P 1'
#
loop_
_entity.id
_entity.type
_entity.pdbx_description
1 polymer ?
#
loop_
_entity_poly.entity_id
_entity_poly.type
_entity_poly.pdbx_seq_one_letter_code
_entity_poly.pdbx_strand_id
1 'polypeptide(L)'
;MGERTLRPMTELVFDYGHLIQLTQNSAIVINSILPLSEECIQVRYTPKEQLDECFKTTSLIHAAQTTAHGRLLLYKYLDIVGERALYHDTDSVCFLSVPGQPEPEIGKYLGDMTDQLADDFGEGSYIAKWISAGCKNYGYLVHVSGNPNDTKTIVKVRGISINTSCDNVVTFDRLKDMVLSDGKKITTVNIPSQIARIPGWRTVTRDTTKTWRVCLNKRRRVSQGRTVPYGYTDTLFDDEDYGLHDVLDSLCDE
;
A
#
# COMPACT_ATOMS: atom_id res chain seq x y z
N MET A 1 9.47 0.78 0.03
CA MET A 1 9.93 -0.20 1.02
C MET A 1 11.40 0.05 1.20
N GLY A 2 11.85 0.22 2.43
CA GLY A 2 13.26 0.35 2.79
C GLY A 2 13.40 -0.32 4.14
N GLU A 3 14.47 -1.08 4.34
CA GLU A 3 14.77 -1.63 5.64
C GLU A 3 15.02 -0.49 6.62
N ARG A 4 14.32 -0.52 7.76
CA ARG A 4 14.59 0.41 8.84
C ARG A 4 15.74 -0.17 9.66
N THR A 5 16.96 0.20 9.32
CA THR A 5 18.19 -0.26 10.00
C THR A 5 18.27 0.24 11.45
N LEU A 6 17.70 1.41 11.77
CA LEU A 6 17.48 1.88 13.15
C LEU A 6 16.20 1.27 13.76
N ARG A 7 16.27 -0.01 14.13
CA ARG A 7 15.15 -0.73 14.76
C ARG A 7 15.37 -0.94 16.26
N PRO A 8 14.29 -0.90 17.06
CA PRO A 8 14.32 -1.38 18.43
C PRO A 8 14.62 -2.89 18.46
N MET A 9 15.67 -3.28 19.18
CA MET A 9 16.00 -4.65 19.50
C MET A 9 15.37 -5.06 20.83
N THR A 10 15.21 -6.36 21.05
CA THR A 10 14.67 -6.93 22.28
C THR A 10 15.55 -8.10 22.68
N GLU A 11 16.00 -8.08 23.93
CA GLU A 11 16.91 -9.07 24.49
C GLU A 11 16.36 -9.59 25.83
N LEU A 12 16.49 -10.90 26.05
CA LEU A 12 16.13 -11.55 27.31
C LEU A 12 17.40 -11.73 28.14
N VAL A 13 17.41 -11.13 29.31
CA VAL A 13 18.55 -11.03 30.21
C VAL A 13 18.23 -11.84 31.46
N PHE A 14 19.10 -12.79 31.79
CA PHE A 14 18.91 -13.72 32.91
C PHE A 14 19.86 -13.47 34.08
N ASP A 15 20.82 -12.56 33.91
CA ASP A 15 21.83 -12.26 34.92
C ASP A 15 22.09 -10.75 35.02
N TYR A 16 22.51 -10.32 36.21
CA TYR A 16 22.77 -8.92 36.50
C TYR A 16 23.98 -8.36 35.73
N GLY A 17 24.99 -9.19 35.47
CA GLY A 17 26.20 -8.76 34.77
C GLY A 17 25.88 -8.29 33.35
N HIS A 18 25.07 -9.07 32.63
CA HIS A 18 24.62 -8.76 31.29
C HIS A 18 23.69 -7.53 31.27
N LEU A 19 22.82 -7.37 32.27
CA LEU A 19 22.00 -6.16 32.39
C LEU A 19 22.88 -4.90 32.51
N ILE A 20 23.93 -4.96 33.34
CA ILE A 20 24.85 -3.84 33.54
C ILE A 20 25.59 -3.51 32.24
N GLN A 21 26.07 -4.52 31.52
CA GLN A 21 26.71 -4.31 30.20
C GLN A 21 25.79 -3.55 29.23
N LEU A 22 24.51 -3.92 29.16
CA LEU A 22 23.54 -3.21 28.32
C LEU A 22 23.29 -1.77 28.80
N THR A 23 23.13 -1.55 30.11
CA THR A 23 22.87 -0.21 30.66
C THR A 23 24.05 0.74 30.56
N GLN A 24 25.27 0.22 30.55
CA GLN A 24 26.49 1.01 30.41
C GLN A 24 26.93 1.19 28.95
N ASN A 25 26.30 0.48 28.01
CA ASN A 25 26.63 0.58 26.60
C ASN A 25 26.17 1.95 26.04
N SER A 26 27.14 2.84 25.80
CA SER A 26 26.88 4.18 25.27
C SER A 26 26.40 4.20 23.82
N ALA A 27 26.54 3.11 23.08
CA ALA A 27 26.10 2.99 21.68
C ALA A 27 24.59 2.67 21.55
N ILE A 28 23.90 2.35 22.65
CA ILE A 28 22.47 2.03 22.65
C ILE A 28 21.68 2.99 23.54
N VAL A 29 20.38 3.11 23.26
CA VAL A 29 19.40 3.80 24.10
C VAL A 29 18.41 2.76 24.61
N ILE A 30 18.37 2.57 25.92
CA ILE A 30 17.39 1.69 26.54
C ILE A 30 16.01 2.33 26.45
N ASN A 31 15.09 1.63 25.78
CA ASN A 31 13.71 2.04 25.61
C ASN A 31 12.82 1.57 26.76
N SER A 32 13.07 0.37 27.28
CA SER A 32 12.32 -0.21 28.39
C SER A 32 13.05 -1.40 29.00
N ILE A 33 12.92 -1.57 30.31
CA ILE A 33 13.33 -2.76 31.05
C ILE A 33 12.06 -3.32 31.70
N LEU A 34 11.73 -4.57 31.40
CA LEU A 34 10.51 -5.21 31.89
C LEU A 34 10.86 -6.55 32.57
N PRO A 35 10.66 -6.70 33.88
CA PRO A 35 10.79 -8.01 34.52
C PRO A 35 9.67 -8.93 34.02
N LEU A 36 10.05 -10.09 33.49
CA LEU A 36 9.12 -11.13 33.01
C LEU A 36 8.92 -12.23 34.06
N SER A 37 9.98 -12.56 34.81
CA SER A 37 9.96 -13.47 35.96
C SER A 37 11.01 -13.03 36.98
N GLU A 38 11.19 -13.79 38.06
CA GLU A 38 12.25 -13.54 39.05
C GLU A 38 13.66 -13.66 38.45
N GLU A 39 13.81 -14.44 37.37
CA GLU A 39 15.10 -14.75 36.75
C GLU A 39 15.24 -14.15 35.34
N CYS A 40 14.22 -13.49 34.80
CA CYS A 40 14.22 -13.03 33.42
C CYS A 40 13.74 -11.59 33.31
N ILE A 41 14.59 -10.75 32.72
CA ILE A 41 14.32 -9.36 32.41
C ILE A 41 14.39 -9.17 30.91
N GLN A 42 13.39 -8.53 30.35
CA GLN A 42 13.38 -8.12 28.97
C GLN A 42 13.88 -6.69 28.83
N VAL A 43 14.98 -6.52 28.11
CA VAL A 43 15.54 -5.21 27.80
C VAL A 43 15.24 -4.90 26.34
N ARG A 44 14.60 -3.76 26.10
CA ARG A 44 14.39 -3.22 24.76
C ARG A 44 15.28 -2.00 24.59
N TYR A 45 16.06 -1.96 23.52
CA TYR A 45 16.95 -0.83 23.23
C TYR A 45 16.96 -0.49 21.74
N THR A 46 17.42 0.70 21.40
CA THR A 46 17.64 1.15 20.03
C THR A 46 19.09 1.60 19.88
N PRO A 47 19.83 1.10 18.88
CA PRO A 47 21.17 1.60 18.57
C PRO A 47 21.13 3.09 18.24
N LYS A 48 22.14 3.85 18.68
CA LYS A 48 22.25 5.30 18.40
C LYS A 48 22.68 5.57 16.96
N GLU A 49 23.50 4.69 16.41
CA GLU A 49 23.98 4.75 15.03
C GLU A 49 23.43 3.55 14.25
N GLN A 50 23.34 3.70 12.92
CA GLN A 50 22.98 2.59 12.05
C GLN A 50 24.06 1.51 12.21
N LEU A 51 23.68 0.37 12.77
CA LEU A 51 24.54 -0.80 12.74
C LEU A 51 24.51 -1.36 11.32
N ASP A 52 25.70 -1.63 10.76
CA ASP A 52 25.86 -2.33 9.48
C ASP A 52 25.47 -3.83 9.55
N GLU A 53 24.98 -4.28 10.71
CA GLU A 53 24.45 -5.62 10.90
C GLU A 53 23.13 -5.80 10.17
N CYS A 54 23.23 -6.09 8.87
CA CYS A 54 22.15 -6.71 8.13
C CYS A 54 21.91 -8.12 8.67
N PHE A 55 20.64 -8.53 8.77
CA PHE A 55 20.35 -9.94 8.97
C PHE A 55 20.92 -10.74 7.80
N LYS A 56 21.44 -11.95 8.06
CA LYS A 56 21.93 -12.87 7.01
C LYS A 56 20.91 -13.15 5.89
N THR A 57 19.63 -12.94 6.18
CA THR A 57 18.50 -13.16 5.27
C THR A 57 18.01 -11.89 4.57
N THR A 58 18.65 -10.73 4.80
CA THR A 58 18.23 -9.45 4.23
C THR A 58 19.30 -8.89 3.32
N SER A 59 18.92 -8.54 2.09
CA SER A 59 19.78 -7.82 1.15
C SER A 59 19.04 -6.57 0.66
N LEU A 60 19.51 -5.41 1.11
CA LEU A 60 18.95 -4.13 0.70
C LEU A 60 19.11 -3.88 -0.80
N ILE A 61 20.24 -4.32 -1.37
CA ILE A 61 20.54 -4.15 -2.79
C ILE A 61 19.55 -4.95 -3.65
N HIS A 62 19.33 -6.23 -3.32
CA HIS A 62 18.35 -7.05 -4.04
C HIS A 62 16.94 -6.49 -3.89
N ALA A 63 16.56 -6.01 -2.71
CA ALA A 63 15.26 -5.37 -2.49
C ALA A 63 15.10 -4.08 -3.33
N ALA A 64 16.16 -3.27 -3.44
CA ALA A 64 16.16 -2.06 -4.25
C ALA A 64 16.02 -2.39 -5.75
N GLN A 65 16.83 -3.33 -6.25
CA GLN A 65 16.80 -3.77 -7.65
C GLN A 65 15.43 -4.35 -8.03
N THR A 66 14.94 -5.34 -7.28
CA THR A 66 13.62 -5.96 -7.54
C THR A 66 12.48 -4.94 -7.53
N THR A 67 12.49 -3.99 -6.59
CA THR A 67 11.47 -2.94 -6.54
C THR A 67 11.62 -1.95 -7.71
N ALA A 68 12.85 -1.65 -8.15
CA ALA A 68 13.09 -0.79 -9.30
C ALA A 68 12.59 -1.44 -10.59
N HIS A 69 12.99 -2.69 -10.87
CA HIS A 69 12.53 -3.45 -12.04
C HIS A 69 11.01 -3.62 -12.05
N GLY A 70 10.37 -3.92 -10.91
CA GLY A 70 8.91 -4.00 -10.83
C GLY A 70 8.22 -2.67 -11.18
N ARG A 71 8.78 -1.53 -10.77
CA ARG A 71 8.25 -0.21 -11.16
C ARG A 71 8.45 0.08 -12.64
N LEU A 72 9.59 -0.27 -13.20
CA LEU A 72 9.87 -0.08 -14.63
C LEU A 72 8.94 -0.93 -15.49
N LEU A 73 8.70 -2.18 -15.08
CA LEU A 73 7.75 -3.06 -15.75
C LEU A 73 6.32 -2.48 -15.68
N LEU A 74 5.86 -2.04 -14.51
CA LEU A 74 4.57 -1.36 -14.38
C LEU A 74 4.50 -0.09 -15.24
N TYR A 75 5.61 0.65 -15.35
CA TYR A 75 5.69 1.86 -16.16
C TYR A 75 5.48 1.58 -17.65
N LYS A 76 6.05 0.48 -18.18
CA LYS A 76 5.81 0.04 -19.59
C LYS A 76 4.30 -0.09 -19.89
N TYR A 77 3.52 -0.67 -18.98
CA TYR A 77 2.06 -0.78 -19.15
C TYR A 77 1.33 0.54 -18.96
N LEU A 78 1.79 1.40 -18.04
CA LEU A 78 1.22 2.73 -17.86
C LEU A 78 1.43 3.61 -19.09
N ASP A 79 2.52 3.43 -19.83
CA ASP A 79 2.80 4.16 -21.06
C ASP A 79 1.79 3.79 -22.18
N ILE A 80 1.49 2.50 -22.32
CA ILE A 80 0.44 1.99 -23.23
C ILE A 80 -0.94 2.57 -22.86
N VAL A 81 -1.24 2.61 -21.56
CA VAL A 81 -2.54 3.06 -21.06
C VAL A 81 -2.69 4.59 -21.14
N GLY A 82 -1.61 5.33 -20.85
CA GLY A 82 -1.56 6.78 -20.80
C GLY A 82 -2.57 7.39 -19.83
N GLU A 83 -3.25 8.45 -20.27
CA GLU A 83 -4.24 9.18 -19.47
C GLU A 83 -5.47 8.36 -19.06
N ARG A 84 -5.69 7.18 -19.67
CA ARG A 84 -6.79 6.28 -19.32
C ARG A 84 -6.56 5.55 -17.99
N ALA A 85 -5.36 5.65 -17.40
CA ALA A 85 -5.04 5.02 -16.13
C ALA A 85 -5.79 5.71 -14.97
N LEU A 86 -6.72 4.99 -14.35
CA LEU A 86 -7.53 5.46 -13.23
C LEU A 86 -6.83 5.22 -11.89
N TYR A 87 -6.09 4.11 -11.77
CA TYR A 87 -5.37 3.72 -10.57
C TYR A 87 -4.26 2.72 -10.92
N HIS A 88 -3.19 2.70 -10.14
CA HIS A 88 -2.15 1.69 -10.22
C HIS A 88 -1.55 1.42 -8.84
N ASP A 89 -1.17 0.18 -8.58
CA ASP A 89 -0.54 -0.21 -7.31
C ASP A 89 0.31 -1.45 -7.48
N THR A 90 1.62 -1.29 -7.26
CA THR A 90 2.67 -2.32 -7.29
C THR A 90 2.80 -3.09 -8.60
N ASP A 91 1.78 -3.83 -8.98
CA ASP A 91 1.70 -4.82 -10.06
C ASP A 91 0.31 -4.82 -10.75
N SER A 92 -0.53 -3.83 -10.47
CA SER A 92 -1.88 -3.70 -11.06
C SER A 92 -2.13 -2.32 -11.66
N VAL A 93 -2.91 -2.29 -12.75
CA VAL A 93 -3.41 -1.06 -13.38
C VAL A 93 -4.91 -1.20 -13.60
N CYS A 94 -5.68 -0.24 -13.11
CA CYS A 94 -7.10 -0.07 -13.47
C CYS A 94 -7.20 1.09 -14.44
N PHE A 95 -7.83 0.86 -15.59
CA PHE A 95 -7.89 1.83 -16.67
C PHE A 95 -9.25 1.85 -17.36
N LEU A 96 -9.49 2.94 -18.10
CA LEU A 96 -10.65 3.05 -18.97
C LEU A 96 -10.36 2.35 -20.31
N SER A 97 -11.07 1.26 -20.58
CA SER A 97 -11.09 0.63 -21.91
C SER A 97 -11.91 1.49 -22.87
N VAL A 98 -11.35 1.80 -24.04
CA VAL A 98 -11.97 2.62 -25.08
C VAL A 98 -11.76 1.91 -26.42
N PRO A 99 -12.82 1.67 -27.21
CA PRO A 99 -12.67 1.01 -28.51
C PRO A 99 -11.64 1.70 -29.40
N GLY A 100 -10.69 0.92 -29.92
CA GLY A 100 -9.64 1.41 -30.83
C GLY A 100 -8.41 2.01 -30.15
N GLN A 101 -8.36 2.06 -28.81
CA GLN A 101 -7.14 2.41 -28.06
C GLN A 101 -6.34 1.14 -27.72
N PRO A 102 -5.00 1.22 -27.62
CA PRO A 102 -4.18 0.06 -27.29
C PRO A 102 -4.47 -0.43 -25.85
N GLU A 103 -4.45 -1.73 -25.62
CA GLU A 103 -4.63 -2.31 -24.29
C GLU A 103 -3.39 -3.11 -23.89
N PRO A 104 -3.06 -3.19 -22.59
CA PRO A 104 -2.01 -4.08 -22.09
C PRO A 104 -2.28 -5.52 -22.53
N GLU A 105 -1.26 -6.17 -23.10
CA GLU A 105 -1.36 -7.59 -23.44
C GLU A 105 -1.47 -8.44 -22.17
N ILE A 106 -2.40 -9.39 -22.19
CA ILE A 106 -2.57 -10.39 -21.14
C ILE A 106 -1.87 -11.69 -21.53
N GLY A 107 -1.35 -12.40 -20.54
CA GLY A 107 -0.63 -13.65 -20.76
C GLY A 107 -0.75 -14.63 -19.60
N LYS A 108 -0.03 -15.73 -19.70
CA LYS A 108 -0.09 -16.87 -18.75
C LYS A 108 1.28 -17.22 -18.16
N TYR A 109 2.32 -16.53 -18.57
CA TYR A 109 3.68 -16.75 -18.13
C TYR A 109 4.05 -15.80 -16.99
N LEU A 110 5.14 -16.12 -16.30
CA LEU A 110 5.62 -15.30 -15.19
C LEU A 110 5.99 -13.91 -15.70
N GLY A 111 5.35 -12.89 -15.12
CA GLY A 111 5.58 -11.48 -15.47
C GLY A 111 4.51 -10.90 -16.40
N ASP A 112 3.66 -11.74 -17.00
CA ASP A 112 2.55 -11.27 -17.83
C ASP A 112 1.46 -10.62 -16.96
N MET A 113 0.78 -9.62 -17.52
CA MET A 113 -0.44 -9.09 -16.92
C MET A 113 -1.57 -10.12 -17.04
N THR A 114 -2.42 -10.20 -16.03
CA THR A 114 -3.62 -11.05 -16.03
C THR A 114 -4.89 -10.23 -15.86
N ASP A 115 -6.01 -10.77 -16.32
CA ASP A 115 -7.33 -10.16 -16.10
C ASP A 115 -7.89 -10.58 -14.74
N GLN A 116 -7.68 -9.73 -13.73
CA GLN A 116 -8.20 -9.95 -12.38
C GLN A 116 -9.73 -10.04 -12.34
N LEU A 117 -10.46 -9.37 -13.24
CA LEU A 117 -11.92 -9.40 -13.24
C LEU A 117 -12.44 -10.74 -13.77
N ALA A 118 -11.77 -11.30 -14.78
CA ALA A 118 -12.07 -12.64 -15.25
C ALA A 118 -11.79 -13.70 -14.17
N ASP A 119 -10.69 -13.56 -13.43
CA ASP A 119 -10.32 -14.49 -12.36
C ASP A 119 -11.29 -14.42 -11.16
N ASP A 120 -11.65 -13.22 -10.72
CA ASP A 120 -12.46 -13.01 -9.50
C ASP A 120 -13.98 -13.13 -9.76
N PHE A 121 -14.45 -12.77 -10.97
CA PHE A 121 -15.88 -12.66 -11.29
C PHE A 121 -16.30 -13.42 -12.55
N GLY A 122 -15.38 -14.08 -13.26
CA GLY A 122 -15.66 -14.84 -14.48
C GLY A 122 -15.44 -14.05 -15.76
N GLU A 123 -15.16 -14.75 -16.86
CA GLU A 123 -14.85 -14.17 -18.17
C GLU A 123 -15.92 -13.17 -18.64
N GLY A 124 -15.47 -12.07 -19.26
CA GLY A 124 -16.34 -10.99 -19.73
C GLY A 124 -16.84 -10.04 -18.65
N SER A 125 -16.41 -10.22 -17.39
CA SER A 125 -16.70 -9.26 -16.32
C SER A 125 -15.96 -7.94 -16.54
N TYR A 126 -16.63 -6.82 -16.28
CA TYR A 126 -16.02 -5.49 -16.41
C TYR A 126 -16.51 -4.53 -15.35
N ILE A 127 -15.66 -3.55 -15.01
CA ILE A 127 -16.01 -2.49 -14.06
C ILE A 127 -16.91 -1.47 -14.75
N ALA A 128 -18.13 -1.31 -14.24
CA ALA A 128 -19.09 -0.33 -14.72
C ALA A 128 -18.96 1.03 -14.04
N LYS A 129 -18.52 1.04 -12.77
CA LYS A 129 -18.31 2.27 -11.99
C LYS A 129 -17.06 2.15 -11.16
N TRP A 130 -16.24 3.18 -11.18
CA TRP A 130 -15.00 3.26 -10.41
C TRP A 130 -14.96 4.53 -9.56
N ILE A 131 -14.50 4.40 -8.32
CA ILE A 131 -14.32 5.53 -7.39
C ILE A 131 -13.02 5.34 -6.62
N SER A 132 -12.16 6.35 -6.64
CA SER A 132 -10.96 6.39 -5.82
C SER A 132 -10.96 7.58 -4.87
N ALA A 133 -10.67 7.31 -3.60
CA ALA A 133 -10.46 8.30 -2.56
C ALA A 133 -8.99 8.42 -2.15
N GLY A 134 -8.07 7.79 -2.90
CA GLY A 134 -6.63 7.82 -2.68
C GLY A 134 -5.99 6.44 -2.72
N CYS A 135 -4.70 6.38 -2.35
CA CYS A 135 -3.94 5.14 -2.34
C CYS A 135 -4.60 4.11 -1.41
N LYS A 136 -4.91 2.92 -1.94
CA LYS A 136 -5.51 1.79 -1.22
C LYS A 136 -6.84 2.16 -0.52
N ASN A 137 -7.57 3.11 -1.09
CA ASN A 137 -8.90 3.54 -0.66
C ASN A 137 -9.77 3.79 -1.90
N TYR A 138 -10.40 2.75 -2.42
CA TYR A 138 -11.17 2.79 -3.66
C TYR A 138 -12.33 1.79 -3.61
N GLY A 139 -13.27 1.94 -4.54
CA GLY A 139 -14.36 1.00 -4.71
C GLY A 139 -14.81 0.95 -6.16
N TYR A 140 -15.40 -0.17 -6.55
CA TYR A 140 -15.86 -0.41 -7.90
C TYR A 140 -17.08 -1.32 -7.94
N LEU A 141 -17.90 -1.11 -8.97
CA LEU A 141 -19.04 -1.97 -9.30
C LEU A 141 -18.72 -2.72 -10.58
N VAL A 142 -18.85 -4.04 -10.53
CA VAL A 142 -18.60 -4.98 -11.63
C VAL A 142 -19.92 -5.47 -12.17
N HIS A 143 -20.03 -5.53 -13.50
CA HIS A 143 -21.02 -6.36 -14.19
C HIS A 143 -20.42 -7.74 -14.43
N VAL A 144 -21.02 -8.76 -13.82
CA VAL A 144 -20.48 -10.14 -13.81
C VAL A 144 -20.77 -10.81 -15.14
N SER A 145 -19.73 -11.37 -15.76
CA SER A 145 -19.81 -12.05 -17.08
C SER A 145 -20.58 -11.26 -18.13
N GLY A 146 -20.38 -9.94 -18.15
CA GLY A 146 -21.03 -9.03 -19.08
C GLY A 146 -22.53 -8.77 -18.84
N ASN A 147 -23.13 -9.35 -17.80
CA ASN A 147 -24.55 -9.20 -17.50
C ASN A 147 -24.83 -7.93 -16.69
N PRO A 148 -25.54 -6.92 -17.24
CA PRO A 148 -25.83 -5.69 -16.52
C PRO A 148 -26.69 -5.86 -15.26
N ASN A 149 -27.46 -6.95 -15.19
CA ASN A 149 -28.35 -7.24 -14.07
C ASN A 149 -27.65 -7.97 -12.92
N ASP A 150 -26.50 -8.61 -13.19
CA ASP A 150 -25.69 -9.22 -12.14
C ASP A 150 -24.54 -8.28 -11.77
N THR A 151 -24.60 -7.74 -10.56
CA THR A 151 -23.65 -6.74 -10.09
C THR A 151 -22.99 -7.15 -8.79
N LYS A 152 -21.69 -6.92 -8.73
CA LYS A 152 -20.88 -7.06 -7.51
C LYS A 152 -20.24 -5.73 -7.19
N THR A 153 -20.31 -5.34 -5.93
CA THR A 153 -19.70 -4.10 -5.44
C THR A 153 -18.56 -4.44 -4.50
N ILE A 154 -17.40 -3.86 -4.75
CA ILE A 154 -16.18 -4.06 -3.97
C ILE A 154 -15.72 -2.72 -3.44
N VAL A 155 -15.33 -2.68 -2.17
CA VAL A 155 -14.68 -1.53 -1.53
C VAL A 155 -13.40 -2.02 -0.87
N LYS A 156 -12.29 -1.34 -1.12
CA LYS A 156 -10.97 -1.65 -0.58
C LYS A 156 -10.49 -0.45 0.23
N VAL A 157 -10.31 -0.63 1.54
CA VAL A 157 -9.82 0.42 2.45
C VAL A 157 -8.67 -0.12 3.29
N ARG A 158 -7.48 0.44 3.09
CA ARG A 158 -6.31 0.05 3.88
C ARG A 158 -6.53 0.38 5.36
N GLY A 159 -6.25 -0.63 6.19
CA GLY A 159 -6.29 -0.48 7.64
C GLY A 159 -7.68 -0.67 8.24
N ILE A 160 -8.71 -0.96 7.45
CA ILE A 160 -10.03 -1.38 7.95
C ILE A 160 -10.30 -2.76 7.38
N SER A 161 -10.42 -3.76 8.25
CA SER A 161 -10.90 -5.08 7.84
C SER A 161 -12.41 -5.00 7.72
N ILE A 162 -12.92 -5.13 6.49
CA ILE A 162 -14.37 -5.09 6.22
C ILE A 162 -14.96 -6.43 6.62
N ASN A 163 -15.90 -6.40 7.55
CA ASN A 163 -16.66 -7.55 8.04
C ASN A 163 -18.08 -7.09 8.40
N THR A 164 -18.92 -8.01 8.90
CA THR A 164 -20.33 -7.74 9.24
C THR A 164 -20.53 -6.61 10.26
N SER A 165 -19.51 -6.23 11.03
CA SER A 165 -19.63 -5.11 11.99
C SER A 165 -19.54 -3.73 11.32
N CYS A 166 -19.01 -3.66 10.09
CA CYS A 166 -18.75 -2.39 9.43
C CYS A 166 -19.09 -2.36 7.93
N ASP A 167 -19.57 -3.46 7.34
CA ASP A 167 -19.94 -3.54 5.92
C ASP A 167 -21.10 -2.59 5.56
N ASN A 168 -22.04 -2.37 6.48
CA ASN A 168 -23.12 -1.39 6.36
C ASN A 168 -22.62 0.07 6.42
N VAL A 169 -21.42 0.32 6.97
CA VAL A 169 -20.79 1.64 7.03
C VAL A 169 -19.82 1.83 5.86
N VAL A 170 -19.00 0.85 5.56
CA VAL A 170 -17.97 0.88 4.52
C VAL A 170 -18.57 0.46 3.18
N THR A 171 -19.46 1.30 2.66
CA THR A 171 -20.18 1.05 1.41
C THR A 171 -19.66 1.90 0.25
N PHE A 172 -19.90 1.45 -0.98
CA PHE A 172 -19.53 2.17 -2.19
C PHE A 172 -20.22 3.54 -2.28
N ASP A 173 -21.50 3.63 -1.91
CA ASP A 173 -22.23 4.90 -1.91
C ASP A 173 -21.67 5.89 -0.90
N ARG A 174 -21.26 5.42 0.28
CA ARG A 174 -20.65 6.29 1.28
C ARG A 174 -19.27 6.78 0.83
N LEU A 175 -18.49 5.92 0.16
CA LEU A 175 -17.24 6.31 -0.48
C LEU A 175 -17.47 7.37 -1.57
N LYS A 176 -18.46 7.16 -2.42
CA LYS A 176 -18.90 8.11 -3.46
C LYS A 176 -19.22 9.46 -2.85
N ASP A 177 -20.06 9.49 -1.83
CA ASP A 177 -20.45 10.72 -1.14
C ASP A 177 -19.26 11.47 -0.52
N MET A 178 -18.31 10.75 0.07
CA MET A 178 -17.09 11.35 0.61
C MET A 178 -16.22 11.94 -0.51
N VAL A 179 -16.09 11.24 -1.63
CA VAL A 179 -15.34 11.72 -2.80
C VAL A 179 -16.02 12.94 -3.41
N LEU A 180 -17.34 12.95 -3.58
CA LEU A 180 -18.07 14.06 -4.21
C LEU A 180 -18.21 15.29 -3.30
N SER A 181 -18.11 15.13 -1.98
CA SER A 181 -18.10 16.23 -1.01
C SER A 181 -16.71 16.85 -0.79
N ASP A 182 -15.76 16.62 -1.71
CA ASP A 182 -14.35 17.03 -1.61
C ASP A 182 -13.68 16.61 -0.30
N GLY A 183 -14.04 15.43 0.21
CA GLY A 183 -13.46 14.90 1.46
C GLY A 183 -13.89 15.65 2.72
N LYS A 184 -14.85 16.58 2.64
CA LYS A 184 -15.41 17.28 3.81
C LYS A 184 -16.18 16.33 4.71
N LYS A 185 -16.81 15.30 4.13
CA LYS A 185 -17.44 14.22 4.90
C LYS A 185 -16.38 13.24 5.39
N ILE A 186 -16.43 12.94 6.68
CA ILE A 186 -15.60 11.95 7.35
C ILE A 186 -16.54 10.90 7.96
N THR A 187 -16.18 9.63 7.85
CA THR A 187 -16.94 8.53 8.44
C THR A 187 -16.13 7.89 9.55
N THR A 188 -16.72 7.74 10.74
CA THR A 188 -16.14 6.95 11.82
C THR A 188 -16.64 5.51 11.68
N VAL A 189 -15.70 4.57 11.60
CA VAL A 189 -15.97 3.13 11.54
C VAL A 189 -15.68 2.53 12.90
N ASN A 190 -16.69 1.90 13.51
CA ASN A 190 -16.48 1.15 14.73
C ASN A 190 -15.85 -0.21 14.41
N ILE A 191 -14.85 -0.60 15.19
CA ILE A 191 -14.17 -1.88 15.10
C ILE A 191 -14.27 -2.54 16.47
N PRO A 192 -15.29 -3.39 16.68
CA PRO A 192 -15.43 -4.10 17.92
C PRO A 192 -14.30 -5.12 18.09
N SER A 193 -13.95 -5.41 19.34
CA SER A 193 -13.02 -6.50 19.67
C SER A 193 -11.65 -6.43 18.97
N GLN A 194 -11.10 -5.23 18.78
CA GLN A 194 -9.76 -5.09 18.20
C GLN A 194 -8.70 -5.57 19.20
N ILE A 195 -7.85 -6.50 18.76
CA ILE A 195 -6.67 -6.92 19.51
C ILE A 195 -5.67 -5.75 19.52
N ALA A 196 -5.34 -5.29 20.73
CA ALA A 196 -4.39 -4.22 20.97
C ALA A 196 -3.33 -4.67 21.97
N ARG A 197 -2.09 -4.28 21.73
CA ARG A 197 -0.98 -4.50 22.65
C ARG A 197 -0.78 -3.24 23.47
N ILE A 198 -0.84 -3.38 24.79
CA ILE A 198 -0.56 -2.29 25.75
C ILE A 198 0.87 -2.44 26.30
N PRO A 199 1.41 -1.41 26.99
CA PRO A 199 2.71 -1.51 27.64
C PRO A 199 2.83 -2.77 28.52
N GLY A 200 4.03 -3.35 28.58
CA GLY A 200 4.29 -4.58 29.32
C GLY A 200 3.87 -5.87 28.62
N TRP A 201 3.80 -5.88 27.29
CA TRP A 201 3.49 -7.08 26.46
C TRP A 201 2.13 -7.71 26.71
N ARG A 202 1.25 -7.03 27.45
CA ARG A 202 -0.12 -7.45 27.65
C ARG A 202 -0.92 -7.23 26.37
N THR A 203 -1.66 -8.25 25.98
CA THR A 203 -2.60 -8.19 24.87
C THR A 203 -4.00 -8.05 25.44
N VAL A 204 -4.74 -7.06 24.95
CA VAL A 204 -6.12 -6.82 25.34
C VAL A 204 -7.00 -6.78 24.11
N THR A 205 -8.25 -7.18 24.27
CA THR A 205 -9.29 -7.00 23.28
C THR A 205 -10.10 -5.78 23.69
N ARG A 206 -10.24 -4.78 22.82
CA ARG A 206 -11.00 -3.57 23.11
C ARG A 206 -11.71 -3.06 21.88
N ASP A 207 -12.82 -2.37 22.09
CA ASP A 207 -13.46 -1.64 21.01
C ASP A 207 -12.62 -0.43 20.62
N THR A 208 -12.52 -0.16 19.33
CA THR A 208 -11.75 0.95 18.80
C THR A 208 -12.48 1.52 17.59
N THR A 209 -12.27 2.79 17.30
CA THR A 209 -12.80 3.43 16.10
C THR A 209 -11.69 3.78 15.13
N LYS A 210 -11.98 3.74 13.83
CA LYS A 210 -11.10 4.24 12.78
C LYS A 210 -11.80 5.33 12.01
N THR A 211 -11.03 6.37 11.66
CA THR A 211 -11.51 7.45 10.82
C THR A 211 -11.28 7.08 9.36
N TRP A 212 -12.37 6.94 8.60
CA TRP A 212 -12.35 6.74 7.16
C TRP A 212 -12.67 8.06 6.45
N ARG A 213 -11.75 8.49 5.59
CA ARG A 213 -11.83 9.76 4.86
C ARG A 213 -11.10 9.66 3.53
N VAL A 214 -11.33 10.66 2.67
CA VAL A 214 -10.55 10.84 1.44
C VAL A 214 -9.11 11.25 1.79
N CYS A 215 -8.14 10.61 1.16
CA CYS A 215 -6.71 10.79 1.41
C CYS A 215 -5.95 11.01 0.09
N LEU A 216 -5.99 12.26 -0.41
CA LEU A 216 -5.28 12.68 -1.62
C LEU A 216 -4.03 13.50 -1.28
N ASN A 217 -3.18 13.01 -0.38
CA ASN A 217 -2.02 13.79 0.08
C ASN A 217 -0.91 13.94 -0.97
N LYS A 218 -0.95 13.16 -2.05
CA LYS A 218 0.08 13.14 -3.11
C LYS A 218 -0.40 13.73 -4.44
N ARG A 219 -1.67 14.12 -4.54
CA ARG A 219 -2.29 14.63 -5.76
C ARG A 219 -3.19 15.79 -5.39
N ARG A 220 -3.31 16.78 -6.28
CA ARG A 220 -4.32 17.83 -6.17
C ARG A 220 -5.52 17.48 -7.04
N ARG A 221 -6.72 17.81 -6.57
CA ARG A 221 -7.92 17.79 -7.41
C ARG A 221 -7.89 18.97 -8.36
N VAL A 222 -8.23 18.71 -9.60
CA VAL A 222 -8.54 19.73 -10.61
C VAL A 222 -10.07 19.72 -10.81
N SER A 223 -10.57 20.23 -11.93
CA SER A 223 -11.99 20.21 -12.27
C SER A 223 -12.48 18.79 -12.59
N GLN A 224 -13.79 18.56 -12.43
CA GLN A 224 -14.50 17.35 -12.88
C GLN A 224 -13.99 16.02 -12.30
N GLY A 225 -13.41 16.02 -11.10
CA GLY A 225 -12.94 14.79 -10.45
C GLY A 225 -11.59 14.27 -10.97
N ARG A 226 -10.95 14.98 -11.91
CA ARG A 226 -9.56 14.72 -12.30
C ARG A 226 -8.62 15.07 -11.15
N THR A 227 -7.58 14.26 -10.95
CA THR A 227 -6.51 14.56 -10.01
C THR A 227 -5.17 14.53 -10.72
N VAL A 228 -4.27 15.42 -10.36
CA VAL A 228 -2.90 15.46 -10.93
C VAL A 228 -1.87 15.47 -9.80
N PRO A 229 -0.65 14.96 -10.03
CA PRO A 229 0.44 15.10 -9.08
C PRO A 229 0.73 16.58 -8.76
N TYR A 230 1.27 16.83 -7.57
CA TYR A 230 1.84 18.15 -7.29
C TYR A 230 3.03 18.41 -8.22
N GLY A 231 3.13 19.62 -8.77
CA GLY A 231 4.17 19.99 -9.74
C GLY A 231 3.82 19.68 -11.21
N TYR A 232 2.71 18.99 -11.49
CA TYR A 232 2.25 18.78 -12.87
C TYR A 232 1.96 20.13 -13.55
N THR A 233 2.66 20.37 -14.65
CA THR A 233 2.45 21.48 -15.59
C THR A 233 1.98 20.88 -16.91
N ASP A 234 1.05 21.55 -17.59
CA ASP A 234 0.42 21.06 -18.84
C ASP A 234 1.37 21.12 -20.05
N THR A 235 2.61 21.56 -19.82
CA THR A 235 3.70 21.59 -20.80
C THR A 235 4.24 20.18 -20.95
N LEU A 236 4.03 19.59 -22.13
CA LEU A 236 4.77 18.42 -22.60
C LEU A 236 6.27 18.76 -22.53
N PHE A 237 7.06 17.86 -21.95
CA PHE A 237 8.52 17.96 -22.01
C PHE A 237 8.96 17.77 -23.47
N ASP A 238 9.97 18.52 -23.91
CA ASP A 238 10.54 18.37 -25.25
C ASP A 238 11.09 16.94 -25.44
N ASP A 239 11.10 16.46 -26.69
CA ASP A 239 11.47 15.08 -27.06
C ASP A 239 12.86 14.62 -26.57
N GLU A 240 13.70 15.52 -26.07
CA GLU A 240 15.03 15.23 -25.51
C GLU A 240 15.00 14.54 -24.12
N ASP A 241 13.90 14.60 -23.38
CA ASP A 241 13.78 13.98 -22.05
C ASP A 241 13.36 12.48 -22.08
N TYR A 242 13.09 11.91 -23.25
CA TYR A 242 12.74 10.49 -23.43
C TYR A 242 13.94 9.53 -23.34
N GLY A 243 15.16 10.03 -23.12
CA GLY A 243 16.37 9.21 -22.98
C GLY A 243 16.32 8.14 -21.87
N LEU A 244 15.31 8.19 -20.97
CA LEU A 244 15.05 7.10 -20.04
C LEU A 244 14.61 5.80 -20.74
N HIS A 245 13.87 5.89 -21.85
CA HIS A 245 13.42 4.71 -22.61
C HIS A 245 14.59 3.97 -23.24
N ASP A 246 15.54 4.69 -23.85
CA ASP A 246 16.76 4.10 -24.42
C ASP A 246 17.62 3.40 -23.37
N VAL A 247 17.70 3.97 -22.16
CA VAL A 247 18.38 3.35 -21.03
C VAL A 247 17.67 2.08 -20.57
N LEU A 248 16.33 2.05 -20.60
CA LEU A 248 15.56 0.87 -20.20
C LEU A 248 15.66 -0.28 -21.19
N ASP A 249 15.70 0.02 -22.49
CA ASP A 249 15.90 -1.00 -23.52
C ASP A 249 17.32 -1.58 -23.44
N SER A 250 18.33 -0.74 -23.20
CA SER A 250 19.71 -1.20 -23.00
C SER A 250 19.92 -2.09 -21.76
N LEU A 251 19.06 -1.98 -20.74
CA LEU A 251 19.12 -2.80 -19.52
C LEU A 251 18.40 -4.15 -19.66
N CYS A 252 17.64 -4.36 -20.73
CA CYS A 252 16.95 -5.62 -21.02
C CYS A 252 17.72 -6.52 -22.02
N ASP A 253 18.78 -5.99 -22.64
CA ASP A 253 19.60 -6.68 -23.64
C ASP A 253 20.91 -7.31 -23.08
N GLU A 254 21.08 -7.35 -21.75
CA GLU A 254 22.13 -8.13 -21.04
C GLU A 254 21.55 -9.32 -20.27
#